data_AF-A0A7V0V1F7-F1
#
_entry.id   AF-A0A7V0V1F7-F1
#
_cell.length_a   1.000
_cell.length_b   1.000
_cell.length_c   1.000
_cell.angle_alpha   90.00
_cell.angle_beta   90.00
_cell.angle_gamma   90.00
#
_symmetry.space_group_name_H-M   'P 1'
#
loop_
_entity.id
_entity.type
_entity.pdbx_description
1 polymer ?
#
loop_
_entity_poly.entity_id
_entity_poly.type
_entity_poly.pdbx_seq_one_letter_code
_entity_poly.pdbx_strand_id
1 'polypeptide(L)'
;MKHREQRAKLRGQVFKKRGWREASVVVYWGRRWDAPLCLVSDLPPGWRLIRLYRHRYGIEATFRDYKSRGWKWEQGQVRDLQHVERLLVAMALATWLVLLVGTQVADEELAKAATRHRRTPPQAAKYSLFQMGLHRLQRSVMGDWPADFAWRLHGWTAMDWQQQISSWCMQALLFGPRRFVQQLNKMMLQTAPVRP
;
A
#
# COMPACT_ATOMS: atom_id res chain seq x y z
N MET A 1 -12.80 8.19 33.21
CA MET A 1 -11.90 8.04 32.04
C MET A 1 -12.27 9.09 30.97
N LYS A 2 -11.64 10.28 30.96
CA LYS A 2 -12.09 11.47 30.17
C LYS A 2 -11.17 11.87 29.00
N HIS A 3 -10.26 11.01 28.54
CA HIS A 3 -9.23 11.40 27.55
C HIS A 3 -9.38 10.81 26.13
N ARG A 4 -10.39 9.97 25.88
CA ARG A 4 -10.68 9.47 24.52
C ARG A 4 -11.14 10.64 23.64
N GLU A 5 -10.76 10.63 22.35
CA GLU A 5 -11.02 11.68 21.34
C GLU A 5 -10.13 12.94 21.41
N GLN A 6 -9.08 12.91 22.22
CA GLN A 6 -8.13 14.02 22.28
C GLN A 6 -7.06 13.92 21.18
N ARG A 7 -6.68 15.08 20.66
CA ARG A 7 -5.59 15.21 19.69
C ARG A 7 -4.75 16.43 20.06
N ALA A 8 -3.44 16.27 20.06
CA ALA A 8 -2.50 17.34 20.34
C ALA A 8 -1.33 17.30 19.36
N LYS A 9 -0.76 18.46 19.06
CA LYS A 9 0.48 18.60 18.30
C LYS A 9 1.30 19.71 18.92
N LEU A 10 2.59 19.50 19.07
CA LEU A 10 3.52 20.47 19.63
C LEU A 10 4.92 20.24 19.10
N ARG A 11 5.76 21.24 19.27
CA ARG A 11 7.21 21.12 19.10
C ARG A 11 7.84 21.29 20.48
N GLY A 12 8.79 20.42 20.82
CA GLY A 12 9.36 20.42 22.16
C GLY A 12 10.56 19.49 22.28
N GLN A 13 11.08 19.38 23.50
CA GLN A 13 12.20 18.51 23.80
C GLN A 13 11.71 17.08 24.02
N VAL A 14 12.31 16.13 23.31
CA VAL A 14 12.05 14.70 23.45
C VAL A 14 13.33 14.00 23.89
N PHE A 15 13.24 13.17 24.92
CA PHE A 15 14.37 12.41 25.44
C PHE A 15 14.43 11.01 24.83
N LYS A 16 15.59 10.61 24.31
CA LYS A 16 15.83 9.22 23.87
C LYS A 16 17.30 8.87 23.98
N LYS A 17 17.67 7.94 24.89
CA LYS A 17 18.99 7.29 25.14
C LYS A 17 20.25 8.18 25.03
N ARG A 18 20.46 8.85 23.89
CA ARG A 18 21.49 9.84 23.55
C ARG A 18 21.11 11.29 23.91
N GLY A 19 20.28 11.51 24.93
CA GLY A 19 19.93 12.85 25.43
C GLY A 19 18.64 13.47 24.87
N TRP A 20 18.46 14.76 25.17
CA TRP A 20 17.32 15.58 24.74
C TRP A 20 17.54 16.11 23.33
N ARG A 21 16.50 16.08 22.52
CA ARG A 21 16.48 16.69 21.18
C ARG A 21 15.16 17.39 20.94
N GLU A 22 15.23 18.51 20.23
CA GLU A 22 14.02 19.17 19.76
C GLU A 22 13.38 18.32 18.66
N ALA A 23 12.09 18.04 18.80
CA ALA A 23 11.29 17.31 17.83
C ALA A 23 9.82 17.72 17.89
N SER A 24 9.10 17.43 16.82
CA SER A 24 7.66 17.51 16.78
C SER A 24 7.03 16.27 17.40
N VAL A 25 6.02 16.49 18.24
CA VAL A 25 5.23 15.42 18.86
C VAL A 25 3.78 15.57 18.41
N VAL A 26 3.19 14.48 17.94
CA VAL A 26 1.77 14.40 17.59
C VAL A 26 1.13 13.27 18.38
N VAL A 27 0.09 13.59 19.13
CA VAL A 27 -0.69 12.61 19.90
C VAL A 27 -2.10 12.56 19.33
N TYR A 28 -2.59 11.36 19.04
CA TYR A 28 -3.94 11.12 18.56
C TYR A 28 -4.58 9.96 19.30
N TRP A 29 -5.66 10.23 20.03
CA TRP A 29 -6.45 9.20 20.70
C TRP A 29 -7.82 9.05 20.04
N GLY A 30 -7.93 8.09 19.11
CA GLY A 30 -9.21 7.78 18.50
C GLY A 30 -10.14 7.00 19.45
N ARG A 31 -11.45 7.23 19.33
CA ARG A 31 -12.49 6.57 20.16
C ARG A 31 -12.47 5.04 20.12
N ARG A 32 -11.97 4.47 19.02
CA ARG A 32 -11.94 3.03 18.75
C ARG A 32 -10.68 2.32 19.28
N TRP A 33 -9.76 3.04 19.92
CA TRP A 33 -8.44 2.52 20.29
C TRP A 33 -8.20 2.65 21.79
N ASP A 34 -7.65 1.59 22.37
CA ASP A 34 -7.40 1.51 23.82
C ASP A 34 -6.22 2.38 24.27
N ALA A 35 -5.30 2.70 23.36
CA ALA A 35 -4.13 3.54 23.61
C ALA A 35 -4.01 4.69 22.58
N PRO A 36 -3.45 5.85 22.97
CA PRO A 36 -3.17 6.94 22.04
C PRO A 36 -1.99 6.60 21.12
N LEU A 37 -2.07 7.07 19.88
CA LEU A 37 -0.94 7.08 18.95
C LEU A 37 -0.06 8.29 19.26
N CYS A 38 1.16 8.05 19.74
CA CYS A 38 2.17 9.08 19.98
C CYS A 38 3.27 8.99 18.91
N LEU A 39 3.39 10.04 18.10
CA LEU A 39 4.39 10.15 17.04
C LEU A 39 5.42 11.21 17.40
N VAL A 40 6.69 10.89 17.16
CA VAL A 40 7.80 11.83 17.27
C VAL A 40 8.48 11.93 15.91
N SER A 41 8.71 13.14 15.42
CA SER A 41 9.35 13.39 14.13
C SER A 41 10.16 14.68 14.16
N ASP A 42 11.21 14.71 13.36
CA ASP A 42 12.01 15.88 12.98
C ASP A 42 11.29 16.83 12.01
N LEU A 43 10.21 16.38 11.37
CA LEU A 43 9.39 17.19 10.46
C LEU A 43 8.51 18.21 11.22
N PRO A 44 8.02 19.28 10.56
CA PRO A 44 7.13 20.26 11.19
C PRO A 44 5.87 19.64 11.81
N PRO A 45 5.38 20.16 12.96
CA PRO A 45 4.26 19.57 13.68
C PRO A 45 2.97 19.71 12.88
N GLY A 46 2.44 18.60 12.39
CA GLY A 46 1.24 18.60 11.57
C GLY A 46 0.52 17.26 11.51
N TRP A 47 -0.78 17.28 11.25
CA TRP A 47 -1.60 16.07 11.10
C TRP A 47 -1.19 15.20 9.91
N ARG A 48 -0.46 15.78 8.94
CA ARG A 48 0.19 15.03 7.85
C ARG A 48 1.12 13.94 8.39
N LEU A 49 1.72 14.11 9.58
CA LEU A 49 2.56 13.09 10.21
C LEU A 49 1.80 11.80 10.48
N ILE A 50 0.52 11.87 10.83
CA ILE A 50 -0.32 10.68 10.98
C ILE A 50 -0.47 9.98 9.63
N ARG A 51 -0.71 10.74 8.55
CA ARG A 51 -0.82 10.18 7.19
C ARG A 51 0.51 9.53 6.75
N LEU A 52 1.64 10.18 7.00
CA LEU A 52 2.97 9.64 6.73
C LEU A 52 3.23 8.35 7.54
N TYR A 53 2.90 8.35 8.83
CA TYR A 53 3.06 7.18 9.68
C TYR A 53 2.20 6.00 9.25
N ARG A 54 1.02 6.24 8.66
CA ARG A 54 0.19 5.16 8.10
C ARG A 54 0.89 4.37 6.99
N HIS A 55 1.84 4.96 6.25
CA HIS A 55 2.60 4.22 5.25
C HIS A 55 3.52 3.15 5.86
N ARG A 56 3.85 3.24 7.16
CA ARG A 56 4.63 2.22 7.88
C ARG A 56 4.00 0.83 7.78
N TYR A 57 2.67 0.74 7.76
CA TYR A 57 1.96 -0.55 7.68
C TYR A 57 2.27 -1.35 6.41
N GLY A 58 2.79 -0.72 5.36
CA GLY A 58 3.27 -1.45 4.16
C GLY A 58 4.34 -2.50 4.49
N ILE A 59 5.19 -2.25 5.50
CA ILE A 59 6.24 -3.21 5.89
C ILE A 59 5.65 -4.51 6.45
N GLU A 60 4.57 -4.41 7.22
CA GLU A 60 3.89 -5.58 7.82
C GLU A 60 3.21 -6.43 6.75
N ALA A 61 2.64 -5.79 5.73
CA ALA A 61 2.11 -6.49 4.56
C ALA A 61 3.23 -7.24 3.83
N THR A 62 4.37 -6.58 3.62
CA THR A 62 5.54 -7.19 2.97
C THR A 62 6.06 -8.40 3.75
N PHE A 63 6.19 -8.31 5.08
CA PHE A 63 6.57 -9.45 5.90
C PHE A 63 5.57 -10.61 5.83
N ARG A 64 4.27 -10.31 5.71
CA ARG A 64 3.23 -11.32 5.57
C ARG A 64 3.34 -12.05 4.22
N ASP A 65 3.64 -11.33 3.15
CA ASP A 65 3.83 -11.89 1.81
C ASP A 65 5.10 -12.76 1.74
N TYR A 66 6.14 -12.44 2.52
CA TYR A 66 7.35 -13.27 2.65
C TYR A 66 7.10 -14.60 3.35
N LYS A 67 6.17 -14.61 4.30
CA LYS A 67 5.79 -15.80 5.06
C LYS A 67 4.67 -16.57 4.33
N SER A 68 3.63 -16.96 5.07
CA SER A 68 2.60 -17.91 4.65
C SER A 68 1.74 -17.46 3.47
N ARG A 69 1.68 -16.15 3.14
CA ARG A 69 0.78 -15.64 2.10
C ARG A 69 1.41 -15.49 0.71
N GLY A 70 2.72 -15.70 0.57
CA GLY A 70 3.40 -15.61 -0.71
C GLY A 70 4.53 -16.62 -0.83
N TRP A 71 5.74 -16.19 -0.53
CA TRP A 71 6.96 -16.97 -0.78
C TRP A 71 7.14 -18.18 0.12
N LYS A 72 6.43 -18.24 1.27
CA LYS A 72 6.51 -19.33 2.25
C LYS A 72 7.95 -19.62 2.65
N TRP A 73 8.77 -18.58 2.81
CA TRP A 73 10.20 -18.70 3.10
C TRP A 73 10.52 -19.59 4.31
N GLU A 74 9.64 -19.60 5.31
CA GLU A 74 9.76 -20.45 6.51
C GLU A 74 9.73 -21.96 6.21
N GLN A 75 9.30 -22.37 5.00
CA GLN A 75 9.34 -23.76 4.53
C GLN A 75 10.68 -24.10 3.85
N GLY A 76 11.51 -23.10 3.56
CA GLY A 76 12.85 -23.29 3.03
C GLY A 76 13.77 -23.91 4.07
N GLN A 77 14.46 -25.00 3.70
CA GLN A 77 15.41 -25.69 4.59
C GLN A 77 16.81 -25.05 4.61
N VAL A 78 16.94 -23.80 4.15
CA VAL A 78 18.22 -23.11 4.10
C VAL A 78 18.66 -22.74 5.51
N ARG A 79 19.75 -23.36 5.98
CA ARG A 79 20.33 -23.14 7.32
C ARG A 79 21.63 -22.33 7.29
N ASP A 80 22.24 -22.16 6.12
CA ASP A 80 23.46 -21.38 5.95
C ASP A 80 23.15 -19.88 5.87
N LEU A 81 23.81 -19.09 6.72
CA LEU A 81 23.57 -17.65 6.85
C LEU A 81 23.88 -16.88 5.55
N GLN A 82 24.98 -17.22 4.87
CA GLN A 82 25.35 -16.55 3.62
C GLN A 82 24.33 -16.82 2.51
N HIS A 83 23.80 -18.03 2.47
CA HIS A 83 22.74 -18.38 1.54
C HIS A 83 21.43 -17.65 1.86
N VAL A 84 21.08 -17.50 3.15
CA VAL A 84 19.91 -16.72 3.58
C VAL A 84 20.01 -15.26 3.14
N GLU A 85 21.17 -14.63 3.31
CA GLU A 85 21.38 -13.23 2.91
C GLU A 85 21.12 -13.02 1.41
N ARG A 86 21.71 -13.88 0.56
CA ARG A 86 21.49 -13.83 -0.90
C ARG A 86 20.04 -14.08 -1.27
N LEU A 87 19.39 -15.00 -0.57
CA LEU A 87 18.00 -15.34 -0.82
C LEU A 87 17.04 -14.23 -0.40
N LEU A 88 17.31 -13.52 0.69
CA LEU A 88 16.53 -12.33 1.08
C LEU A 88 16.60 -11.23 0.02
N VAL A 89 17.77 -11.01 -0.59
CA VAL A 89 17.93 -10.07 -1.71
C VAL A 89 17.14 -10.54 -2.93
N ALA A 90 17.27 -11.81 -3.31
CA ALA A 90 16.54 -12.39 -4.43
C ALA A 90 15.01 -12.30 -4.22
N MET A 91 14.53 -12.58 -3.01
CA MET A 91 13.12 -12.44 -2.63
C MET A 91 12.65 -10.98 -2.67
N ALA A 92 13.49 -10.01 -2.29
CA ALA A 92 13.16 -8.59 -2.40
C ALA A 92 12.96 -8.17 -3.85
N LEU A 93 13.88 -8.60 -4.74
CA LEU A 93 13.75 -8.37 -6.18
C LEU A 93 12.53 -9.07 -6.76
N ALA A 94 12.29 -10.33 -6.39
CA ALA A 94 11.11 -11.08 -6.84
C ALA A 94 9.81 -10.43 -6.35
N THR A 95 9.76 -9.95 -5.11
CA THR A 95 8.61 -9.22 -4.55
C THR A 95 8.37 -7.93 -5.32
N TRP A 96 9.43 -7.20 -5.65
CA TRP A 96 9.32 -5.98 -6.44
C TRP A 96 8.75 -6.25 -7.84
N LEU A 97 9.23 -7.29 -8.52
CA LEU A 97 8.68 -7.75 -9.81
C LEU A 97 7.21 -8.16 -9.70
N VAL A 98 6.86 -8.94 -8.68
CA VAL A 98 5.48 -9.34 -8.40
C VAL A 98 4.59 -8.11 -8.19
N LEU A 99 5.04 -7.11 -7.46
CA LEU A 99 4.27 -5.88 -7.23
C LEU A 99 4.06 -5.08 -8.53
N LEU A 100 5.08 -4.99 -9.40
CA LEU A 100 4.96 -4.37 -10.72
C LEU A 100 3.87 -5.04 -11.58
N VAL A 101 3.89 -6.37 -11.65
CA VAL A 101 2.85 -7.13 -12.37
C VAL A 101 1.49 -6.94 -11.70
N GLY A 102 1.44 -6.96 -10.38
CA GLY A 102 0.22 -6.73 -9.61
C GLY A 102 -0.43 -5.36 -9.88
N THR A 103 0.39 -4.31 -10.03
CA THR A 103 -0.10 -2.98 -10.41
C THR A 103 -0.64 -2.93 -11.84
N GLN A 104 -0.03 -3.63 -12.78
CA GLN A 104 -0.55 -3.73 -14.15
C GLN A 104 -1.91 -4.42 -14.17
N VAL A 105 -2.06 -5.54 -13.45
CA VAL A 105 -3.35 -6.24 -13.32
C VAL A 105 -4.41 -5.32 -12.68
N ALA A 106 -4.03 -4.53 -11.69
CA ALA A 106 -4.93 -3.54 -11.08
C ALA A 106 -5.39 -2.47 -12.09
N ASP A 107 -4.48 -1.93 -12.90
CA ASP A 107 -4.80 -0.95 -13.94
C ASP A 107 -5.70 -1.55 -15.03
N GLU A 108 -5.42 -2.77 -15.47
CA GLU A 108 -6.27 -3.53 -16.41
C GLU A 108 -7.69 -3.71 -15.84
N GLU A 109 -7.83 -4.03 -14.55
CA GLU A 109 -9.13 -4.18 -13.89
C GLU A 109 -9.89 -2.86 -13.77
N LEU A 110 -9.20 -1.75 -13.53
CA LEU A 110 -9.81 -0.41 -13.49
C LEU A 110 -10.22 0.09 -14.88
N ALA A 111 -9.48 -0.33 -15.92
CA ALA A 111 -9.74 0.02 -17.32
C ALA A 111 -10.93 -0.75 -17.92
N LYS A 112 -11.27 -1.94 -17.40
CA LYS A 112 -12.44 -2.70 -17.84
C LYS A 112 -13.70 -1.84 -17.68
N ALA A 113 -14.57 -1.78 -18.68
CA ALA A 113 -15.77 -0.97 -18.60
C ALA A 113 -16.65 -1.43 -17.42
N ALA A 114 -16.92 -0.50 -16.49
CA ALA A 114 -17.70 -0.80 -15.32
C ALA A 114 -19.14 -1.14 -15.73
N THR A 115 -19.49 -2.42 -15.70
CA THR A 115 -20.83 -2.87 -16.05
C THR A 115 -21.78 -2.36 -14.97
N ARG A 116 -22.82 -1.61 -15.37
CA ARG A 116 -23.81 -0.95 -14.49
C ARG A 116 -24.50 -1.90 -13.48
N HIS A 117 -24.29 -3.21 -13.60
CA HIS A 117 -24.97 -4.25 -12.82
C HIS A 117 -24.05 -4.98 -11.83
N ARG A 118 -22.76 -4.62 -11.73
CA ARG A 118 -21.88 -5.21 -10.72
C ARG A 118 -22.18 -4.62 -9.33
N ARG A 119 -23.01 -5.32 -8.56
CA ARG A 119 -23.23 -5.07 -7.12
C ARG A 119 -22.11 -5.64 -6.24
N THR A 120 -21.35 -6.60 -6.77
CA THR A 120 -20.30 -7.32 -6.03
C THR A 120 -18.92 -6.90 -6.53
N PRO A 121 -17.93 -6.70 -5.63
CA PRO A 121 -16.56 -6.44 -6.03
C PRO A 121 -16.02 -7.56 -6.93
N PRO A 122 -15.18 -7.24 -7.94
CA PRO A 122 -14.53 -8.26 -8.77
C PRO A 122 -13.69 -9.21 -7.91
N GLN A 123 -13.41 -10.41 -8.41
CA GLN A 123 -12.53 -11.35 -7.71
C GLN A 123 -11.14 -10.73 -7.46
N ALA A 124 -10.66 -9.87 -8.35
CA ALA A 124 -9.42 -9.10 -8.18
C ALA A 124 -9.41 -8.22 -6.92
N ALA A 125 -10.56 -7.76 -6.44
CA ALA A 125 -10.66 -6.99 -5.19
C ALA A 125 -10.43 -7.83 -3.93
N LYS A 126 -10.50 -9.17 -4.04
CA LYS A 126 -10.25 -10.10 -2.92
C LYS A 126 -8.77 -10.36 -2.69
N TYR A 127 -7.92 -10.05 -3.67
CA TYR A 127 -6.49 -10.33 -3.64
C TYR A 127 -5.68 -9.06 -3.40
N SER A 128 -4.55 -9.19 -2.71
CA SER A 128 -3.57 -8.09 -2.63
C SER A 128 -2.89 -7.89 -3.99
N LEU A 129 -2.28 -6.71 -4.21
CA LEU A 129 -1.45 -6.46 -5.41
C LEU A 129 -0.39 -7.56 -5.58
N PHE A 130 0.25 -7.97 -4.48
CA PHE A 130 1.20 -9.06 -4.48
C PHE A 130 0.59 -10.39 -4.98
N GLN A 131 -0.56 -10.80 -4.46
CA GLN A 131 -1.21 -12.05 -4.87
C GLN A 131 -1.65 -12.02 -6.34
N MET A 132 -2.18 -10.89 -6.81
CA MET A 132 -2.55 -10.73 -8.22
C MET A 132 -1.33 -10.85 -9.13
N GLY A 133 -0.23 -10.19 -8.77
CA GLY A 133 1.03 -10.27 -9.51
C GLY A 133 1.63 -11.67 -9.51
N LEU A 134 1.60 -12.35 -8.36
CA LEU A 134 2.11 -13.72 -8.24
C LEU A 134 1.29 -14.69 -9.08
N HIS A 135 -0.05 -14.62 -9.03
CA HIS A 135 -0.91 -15.45 -9.87
C HIS A 135 -0.70 -15.22 -11.36
N ARG A 136 -0.50 -13.95 -11.78
CA ARG A 136 -0.20 -13.61 -13.17
C ARG A 136 1.15 -14.18 -13.59
N LEU A 137 2.20 -14.00 -12.78
CA LEU A 137 3.52 -14.55 -13.06
C LEU A 137 3.54 -16.09 -13.10
N GLN A 138 2.85 -16.76 -12.17
CA GLN A 138 2.73 -18.23 -12.19
C GLN A 138 2.10 -18.74 -13.49
N ARG A 139 1.09 -18.04 -14.02
CA ARG A 139 0.47 -18.36 -15.32
C ARG A 139 1.43 -18.10 -16.48
N SER A 140 2.18 -17.00 -16.44
CA SER A 140 3.15 -16.64 -17.48
C SER A 140 4.38 -17.56 -17.51
N VAL A 141 4.84 -18.08 -16.37
CA VAL A 141 5.91 -19.10 -16.34
C VAL A 141 5.44 -20.42 -16.99
N MET A 142 4.13 -20.68 -16.98
CA MET A 142 3.51 -21.85 -17.62
C MET A 142 3.01 -21.57 -19.05
N GLY A 143 3.27 -20.38 -19.61
CA GLY A 143 2.70 -19.95 -20.90
C GLY A 143 3.24 -18.59 -21.37
N ASP A 144 2.35 -17.65 -21.72
CA ASP A 144 2.72 -16.35 -22.31
C ASP A 144 3.20 -15.33 -21.27
N TRP A 145 4.43 -14.84 -21.46
CA TRP A 145 4.93 -13.65 -20.79
C TRP A 145 4.22 -12.40 -21.34
N PRO A 146 3.79 -11.44 -20.49
CA PRO A 146 3.14 -10.23 -20.98
C PRO A 146 4.11 -9.43 -21.87
N ALA A 147 3.73 -9.22 -23.14
CA ALA A 147 4.54 -8.48 -24.11
C ALA A 147 4.77 -7.02 -23.69
N ASP A 148 3.80 -6.40 -23.01
CA ASP A 148 3.82 -5.00 -22.59
C ASP A 148 4.19 -4.83 -21.11
N PHE A 149 5.23 -5.53 -20.64
CA PHE A 149 5.65 -5.41 -19.25
C PHE A 149 6.19 -4.00 -18.94
N ALA A 150 5.42 -3.22 -18.20
CA ALA A 150 5.80 -1.90 -17.72
C ALA A 150 6.70 -2.00 -16.47
N TRP A 151 7.95 -1.57 -16.61
CA TRP A 151 8.94 -1.47 -15.52
C TRP A 151 8.72 -0.28 -14.56
N ARG A 152 7.52 0.30 -14.52
CA ARG A 152 7.23 1.48 -13.71
C ARG A 152 6.21 1.16 -12.63
N LEU A 153 6.65 1.35 -11.39
CA LEU A 153 5.76 1.33 -10.24
C LEU A 153 5.21 2.74 -10.02
N HIS A 154 3.95 2.93 -10.40
CA HIS A 154 3.23 4.19 -10.18
C HIS A 154 2.32 4.10 -8.95
N GLY A 155 1.78 5.23 -8.50
CA GLY A 155 0.77 5.23 -7.44
C GLY A 155 1.29 4.95 -6.02
N TRP A 156 2.57 5.21 -5.72
CA TRP A 156 3.13 5.09 -4.35
C TRP A 156 2.33 5.86 -3.28
N THR A 157 1.70 6.96 -3.68
CA THR A 157 0.85 7.81 -2.83
C THR A 157 -0.64 7.58 -3.05
N ALA A 158 -1.02 6.67 -3.94
CA ALA A 158 -2.41 6.36 -4.23
C ALA A 158 -3.08 5.65 -3.03
N MET A 159 -4.40 5.59 -3.05
CA MET A 159 -5.15 4.76 -2.09
C MET A 159 -4.73 3.30 -2.22
N ASP A 160 -4.93 2.48 -1.19
CA ASP A 160 -4.70 1.04 -1.34
C ASP A 160 -5.62 0.46 -2.44
N TRP A 161 -5.15 -0.62 -3.08
CA TRP A 161 -5.86 -1.27 -4.18
C TRP A 161 -7.33 -1.58 -3.83
N GLN A 162 -7.57 -2.06 -2.61
CA GLN A 162 -8.90 -2.42 -2.15
C GLN A 162 -9.85 -1.22 -2.08
N GLN A 163 -9.36 -0.06 -1.64
CA GLN A 163 -10.08 1.21 -1.66
C GLN A 163 -10.30 1.72 -3.08
N GLN A 164 -9.29 1.63 -3.94
CA GLN A 164 -9.40 2.05 -5.34
C GLN A 164 -10.51 1.27 -6.06
N ILE A 165 -10.47 -0.06 -6.01
CA ILE A 165 -11.46 -0.92 -6.69
C ILE A 165 -12.85 -0.81 -6.05
N SER A 166 -12.94 -0.62 -4.73
CA SER A 166 -14.23 -0.40 -4.06
C SER A 166 -14.85 0.94 -4.44
N SER A 167 -14.05 2.02 -4.45
CA SER A 167 -14.49 3.34 -4.91
C SER A 167 -14.93 3.28 -6.37
N TRP A 168 -14.15 2.60 -7.21
CA TRP A 168 -14.49 2.36 -8.62
C TRP A 168 -15.84 1.64 -8.77
N CYS A 169 -16.06 0.54 -8.05
CA CYS A 169 -17.33 -0.20 -8.08
C CYS A 169 -18.51 0.66 -7.60
N MET A 170 -18.34 1.40 -6.50
CA MET A 170 -19.38 2.28 -5.97
C MET A 170 -19.75 3.38 -6.97
N GLN A 171 -18.76 4.01 -7.61
CA GLN A 171 -19.02 5.07 -8.57
C GLN A 171 -19.70 4.55 -9.85
N ALA A 172 -19.30 3.37 -10.33
CA ALA A 172 -19.97 2.72 -11.45
C ALA A 172 -21.45 2.40 -11.17
N LEU A 173 -21.75 1.95 -9.95
CA LEU A 173 -23.11 1.67 -9.49
C LEU A 173 -23.95 2.94 -9.39
N LEU A 174 -23.40 4.01 -8.82
CA LEU A 174 -24.10 5.26 -8.54
C LEU A 174 -24.28 6.17 -9.78
N PHE A 175 -23.28 6.25 -10.66
CA PHE A 175 -23.23 7.27 -11.71
C PHE A 175 -23.20 6.71 -13.14
N GLY A 176 -23.05 5.38 -13.31
CA GLY A 176 -22.89 4.75 -14.62
C GLY A 176 -21.54 5.04 -15.30
N PRO A 177 -21.20 4.33 -16.39
CA PRO A 177 -19.84 4.30 -16.95
C PRO A 177 -19.35 5.62 -17.58
N ARG A 178 -20.24 6.55 -17.93
CA ARG A 178 -19.90 7.73 -18.75
C ARG A 178 -19.28 8.91 -18.00
N ARG A 179 -19.48 9.03 -16.68
CA ARG A 179 -18.96 10.18 -15.88
C ARG A 179 -17.62 9.93 -15.21
N PHE A 180 -17.15 8.69 -15.20
CA PHE A 180 -16.01 8.27 -14.40
C PHE A 180 -14.66 8.51 -15.06
N VAL A 181 -14.50 8.25 -16.36
CA VAL A 181 -13.23 8.45 -17.09
C VAL A 181 -12.70 9.90 -16.96
N GLN A 182 -13.61 10.88 -16.96
CA GLN A 182 -13.26 12.29 -16.77
C GLN A 182 -12.79 12.60 -15.34
N GLN A 183 -13.35 11.91 -14.33
CA GLN A 183 -13.03 12.13 -12.92
C GLN A 183 -11.78 11.36 -12.50
N LEU A 184 -11.59 10.13 -13.01
CA LEU A 184 -10.38 9.32 -12.82
C LEU A 184 -9.16 9.97 -13.46
N ASN A 185 -9.26 10.47 -14.70
CA ASN A 185 -8.17 11.23 -15.30
C ASN A 185 -7.85 12.45 -14.44
N LYS A 186 -8.85 13.17 -13.93
CA LYS A 186 -8.63 14.32 -13.04
C LYS A 186 -8.00 13.95 -11.69
N MET A 187 -8.28 12.74 -11.17
CA MET A 187 -7.81 12.26 -9.87
C MET A 187 -6.44 11.56 -9.96
N MET A 188 -6.14 10.89 -11.07
CA MET A 188 -4.82 10.32 -11.39
C MET A 188 -3.84 11.43 -11.84
N LEU A 189 -4.28 12.41 -12.63
CA LEU A 189 -3.46 13.57 -13.08
C LEU A 189 -3.19 14.60 -11.96
N GLN A 190 -3.89 14.55 -10.82
CA GLN A 190 -3.57 15.40 -9.66
C GLN A 190 -2.33 14.93 -8.88
N THR A 191 -1.63 13.89 -9.35
CA THR A 191 -0.27 13.55 -8.92
C THR A 191 0.77 14.10 -9.90
N ALA A 192 0.73 15.41 -10.15
CA ALA A 192 1.90 16.08 -10.72
C ALA A 192 3.09 15.92 -9.76
N PRO A 193 4.32 15.67 -10.25
CA PRO A 193 5.48 15.59 -9.38
C PRO A 193 5.62 16.93 -8.66
N VAL A 194 5.70 16.90 -7.33
CA VAL A 194 6.32 17.98 -6.57
C VAL A 194 7.76 18.04 -7.10
N ARG A 195 8.05 19.03 -7.94
CA ARG A 195 9.43 19.32 -8.35
C ARG A 195 10.26 19.59 -7.09
N PRO A 196 11.56 19.23 -7.09
CA PRO A 196 12.47 19.52 -5.98
C PRO A 196 12.49 21.01 -5.64
#